data_AF-B8BT24-F1
#
_entry.id   AF-B8BT24-F1
#
_cell.length_a   1.000
_cell.length_b   1.000
_cell.length_c   1.000
_cell.angle_alpha   90.00
_cell.angle_beta   90.00
_cell.angle_gamma   90.00
#
_symmetry.space_group_name_H-M   'P 1'
#
loop_
_entity.id
_entity.type
_entity.pdbx_description
1 polymer ?
#
loop_
_entity_poly.entity_id
_entity_poly.type
_entity_poly.pdbx_seq_one_letter_code
_entity_poly.pdbx_strand_id
1 'polypeptide(L)'
;MYNRPIDALAGTLLNELSLGKDSVYHPYIQHLPSANDLSLAGIGCTWTDHQLQRLQHEPTIEHFAKLRSQRQDFIQKNDSSRELAGWAYDLASSRALQGPFGRGGKVRAATVGTAFAFAMALLTPLLYIHNLAAMPFDSALPVLTSAAVLVNTIVSEEPELAMLPWIDIANHKSKSRLFLEYGLFHDGIVLKRDGEAEFNEDQSFSFINFDYGGASKGVNSDKLLGEYGFVEENNPNDAMDILVGKKLVTIGRRGQVLTAQSSLKDIKDAAKKVRDGLLDTKEVCNSSNDPVDIQRYVLAAQWRQEKIRLLNEFL
;
A
#
# COMPACT_ATOMS: atom_id res chain seq x y z
N MET A 1 12.98 -16.96 10.00
CA MET A 1 11.58 -16.50 10.11
C MET A 1 11.55 -15.02 9.80
N TYR A 2 10.68 -14.59 8.90
CA TYR A 2 10.62 -13.20 8.45
C TYR A 2 9.83 -12.34 9.43
N ASN A 3 10.36 -11.17 9.80
CA ASN A 3 9.72 -10.29 10.81
C ASN A 3 8.76 -9.27 10.20
N ARG A 4 8.72 -9.15 8.86
CA ARG A 4 7.87 -8.18 8.15
C ARG A 4 6.99 -8.92 7.14
N PRO A 5 5.72 -8.53 6.96
CA PRO A 5 4.84 -9.16 5.98
C PRO A 5 5.44 -9.18 4.56
N ILE A 6 6.15 -8.12 4.18
CA ILE A 6 6.76 -8.01 2.86
C ILE A 6 7.89 -9.01 2.64
N ASP A 7 8.70 -9.27 3.67
CA ASP A 7 9.78 -10.26 3.62
C ASP A 7 9.20 -11.68 3.43
N ALA A 8 8.08 -11.98 4.10
CA ALA A 8 7.40 -13.25 3.97
C ALA A 8 6.88 -13.46 2.54
N LEU A 9 6.22 -12.44 1.97
CA LEU A 9 5.71 -12.49 0.61
C LEU A 9 6.82 -12.61 -0.43
N ALA A 10 7.90 -11.83 -0.30
CA ALA A 10 9.07 -11.94 -1.18
C ALA A 10 9.75 -13.31 -1.05
N GLY A 11 9.84 -13.87 0.17
CA GLY A 11 10.33 -15.23 0.40
C GLY A 11 9.46 -16.30 -0.26
N THR A 12 8.12 -16.15 -0.19
CA THR A 12 7.18 -17.04 -0.90
C THR A 12 7.38 -16.96 -2.41
N LEU A 13 7.52 -15.75 -2.97
CA LEU A 13 7.78 -15.58 -4.40
C LEU A 13 9.07 -16.30 -4.83
N LEU A 14 10.16 -16.17 -4.07
CA LEU A 14 11.41 -16.87 -4.34
C LEU A 14 11.24 -18.40 -4.30
N ASN A 15 10.49 -18.91 -3.32
CA ASN A 15 10.18 -20.33 -3.23
C ASN A 15 9.40 -20.81 -4.46
N GLU A 16 8.34 -20.10 -4.85
CA GLU A 16 7.54 -20.43 -6.03
C GLU A 16 8.35 -20.39 -7.33
N LEU A 17 9.30 -19.45 -7.45
CA LEU A 17 10.23 -19.41 -8.58
C LEU A 17 11.14 -20.62 -8.65
N SER A 18 11.61 -21.11 -7.50
CA SER A 18 12.49 -22.29 -7.44
C SER A 18 11.80 -23.58 -7.91
N LEU A 19 10.46 -23.65 -7.80
CA LEU A 19 9.65 -24.74 -8.32
C LEU A 19 9.49 -24.69 -9.85
N GLY A 20 9.81 -23.55 -10.49
CA GLY A 20 9.74 -23.40 -11.94
C GLY A 20 8.34 -23.73 -12.47
N LYS A 21 8.25 -24.69 -13.39
CA LYS A 21 6.98 -25.11 -14.02
C LYS A 21 6.06 -25.87 -13.08
N ASP A 22 6.58 -26.37 -11.96
CA ASP A 22 5.80 -27.12 -10.97
C ASP A 22 5.06 -26.19 -10.00
N SER A 23 5.36 -24.88 -10.01
CA SER A 23 4.58 -23.90 -9.27
C SER A 23 3.19 -23.74 -9.88
N VAL A 24 2.15 -23.79 -9.04
CA VAL A 24 0.77 -23.46 -9.44
C VAL A 24 0.66 -22.00 -9.91
N TYR A 25 1.56 -21.13 -9.45
CA TYR A 25 1.62 -19.72 -9.85
C TYR A 25 2.52 -19.48 -11.06
N HIS A 26 3.09 -20.52 -11.68
CA HIS A 26 3.98 -20.38 -12.83
C HIS A 26 3.40 -19.51 -13.96
N PRO A 27 2.11 -19.65 -14.37
CA PRO A 27 1.54 -18.79 -15.41
C PRO A 27 1.53 -17.31 -15.04
N TYR A 28 1.30 -16.98 -13.78
CA TYR A 28 1.32 -15.61 -13.29
C TYR A 28 2.76 -15.08 -13.20
N ILE A 29 3.69 -15.89 -12.67
CA ILE A 29 5.10 -15.53 -12.51
C ILE A 29 5.74 -15.18 -13.86
N GLN A 30 5.37 -15.88 -14.94
CA GLN A 30 5.86 -15.59 -16.29
C GLN A 30 5.45 -14.21 -16.83
N HIS A 31 4.41 -13.59 -16.26
CA HIS A 31 3.96 -12.25 -16.65
C HIS A 31 4.55 -11.13 -15.79
N LEU A 32 5.34 -11.47 -14.76
CA LEU A 32 6.01 -10.48 -13.94
C LEU A 32 7.16 -9.82 -14.72
N PRO A 33 7.46 -8.53 -14.47
CA PRO A 33 8.65 -7.89 -15.01
C PRO A 33 9.92 -8.67 -14.71
N SER A 34 10.80 -8.71 -15.69
CA SER A 34 12.12 -9.32 -15.52
C SER A 34 12.96 -8.57 -14.48
N ALA A 35 14.01 -9.21 -13.96
CA ALA A 35 14.98 -8.57 -13.06
C ALA A 35 15.67 -7.33 -13.64
N ASN A 36 15.74 -7.25 -14.97
CA ASN A 36 16.36 -6.14 -15.70
C ASN A 36 15.35 -5.06 -16.12
N ASP A 37 14.11 -5.12 -15.66
CA ASP A 37 13.10 -4.13 -16.02
C ASP A 37 13.43 -2.77 -15.38
N LEU A 38 13.54 -1.74 -16.22
CA LEU A 38 13.84 -0.36 -15.81
C LEU A 38 12.80 0.19 -14.81
N SER A 39 11.53 -0.24 -14.88
CA SER A 39 10.48 0.22 -13.96
C SER A 39 10.82 -0.07 -12.49
N LEU A 40 11.47 -1.19 -12.21
CA LEU A 40 11.88 -1.57 -10.84
C LEU A 40 13.09 -0.76 -10.36
N ALA A 41 13.96 -0.33 -11.28
CA ALA A 41 15.11 0.50 -10.95
C ALA A 41 14.72 1.93 -10.50
N GLY A 42 13.48 2.35 -10.77
CA GLY A 42 12.92 3.62 -10.33
C GLY A 42 12.55 3.66 -8.84
N ILE A 43 12.39 2.51 -8.18
CA ILE A 43 11.97 2.42 -6.77
C ILE A 43 13.02 3.07 -5.87
N GLY A 44 12.61 4.08 -5.08
CA GLY A 44 13.50 4.93 -4.29
C GLY A 44 14.41 4.16 -3.33
N CYS A 45 13.96 3.01 -2.82
CA CYS A 45 14.78 2.15 -1.94
C CYS A 45 15.98 1.49 -2.66
N THR A 46 16.04 1.54 -3.99
CA THR A 46 17.17 1.01 -4.79
C THR A 46 18.24 2.08 -5.10
N TRP A 47 18.02 3.33 -4.67
CA TRP A 47 18.89 4.45 -4.99
C TRP A 47 20.10 4.50 -4.05
N THR A 48 21.24 4.95 -4.59
CA THR A 48 22.46 5.22 -3.81
C THR A 48 22.31 6.50 -3.00
N ASP A 49 23.16 6.70 -1.98
CA ASP A 49 23.13 7.94 -1.17
C ASP A 49 23.30 9.19 -2.04
N HIS A 50 24.23 9.15 -2.99
CA HIS A 50 24.43 10.25 -3.93
C HIS A 50 23.18 10.53 -4.79
N GLN A 51 22.43 9.49 -5.19
CA GLN A 51 21.17 9.66 -5.92
C GLN A 51 20.07 10.23 -5.02
N LEU A 52 19.95 9.77 -3.77
CA LEU A 52 18.98 10.26 -2.80
C LEU A 52 19.22 11.74 -2.45
N GLN A 53 20.48 12.17 -2.33
CA GLN A 53 20.82 13.57 -2.07
C GLN A 53 20.28 14.54 -3.13
N ARG A 54 19.92 14.05 -4.33
CA ARG A 54 19.26 14.86 -5.36
C ARG A 54 17.86 15.30 -4.96
N LEU A 55 17.19 14.60 -4.04
CA LEU A 55 15.87 15.01 -3.53
C LEU A 55 15.97 16.30 -2.69
N GLN A 56 17.15 16.59 -2.11
CA GLN A 56 17.40 17.74 -1.24
C GLN A 56 16.37 17.91 -0.10
N HIS A 57 15.86 16.78 0.40
CA HIS A 57 14.86 16.76 1.43
C HIS A 57 15.13 15.66 2.45
N GLU A 58 15.70 16.05 3.59
CA GLU A 58 16.23 15.13 4.61
C GLU A 58 15.19 14.09 5.07
N PRO A 59 13.94 14.45 5.43
CA PRO A 59 12.96 13.45 5.88
C PRO A 59 12.67 12.36 4.83
N THR A 60 12.60 12.72 3.55
CA THR A 60 12.37 11.75 2.47
C THR A 60 13.62 10.90 2.22
N ILE A 61 14.82 11.49 2.32
CA ILE A 61 16.10 10.77 2.22
C ILE A 61 16.22 9.73 3.34
N GLU A 62 15.94 10.10 4.58
CA GLU A 62 15.93 9.20 5.74
C GLU A 62 14.92 8.06 5.56
N HIS A 63 13.72 8.37 5.08
CA HIS A 63 12.70 7.37 4.78
C HIS A 63 13.18 6.34 3.74
N PHE A 64 13.77 6.79 2.63
CA PHE A 64 14.25 5.87 1.58
C PHE A 64 15.49 5.10 2.01
N ALA A 65 16.38 5.71 2.81
CA ALA A 65 17.52 5.01 3.41
C ALA A 65 17.06 3.87 4.34
N LYS A 66 15.99 4.10 5.12
CA LYS A 66 15.35 3.06 5.94
C LYS A 66 14.79 1.93 5.07
N LEU A 67 14.03 2.23 4.00
CA LEU A 67 13.51 1.21 3.07
C LEU A 67 14.65 0.42 2.41
N ARG A 68 15.76 1.07 2.06
CA ARG A 68 16.94 0.41 1.49
C ARG A 68 17.64 -0.51 2.48
N SER A 69 17.83 -0.08 3.72
CA SER A 69 18.37 -0.95 4.79
C SER A 69 17.47 -2.16 5.01
N GLN A 70 16.17 -1.93 5.01
CA GLN A 70 15.16 -2.96 5.12
C GLN A 70 15.25 -4.02 4.00
N ARG A 71 15.45 -3.58 2.75
CA ARG A 71 15.70 -4.44 1.59
C ARG A 71 17.02 -5.20 1.70
N GLN A 72 18.09 -4.53 2.11
CA GLN A 72 19.41 -5.14 2.29
C GLN A 72 19.39 -6.25 3.35
N ASP A 73 18.69 -6.04 4.46
CA ASP A 73 18.49 -7.05 5.50
C ASP A 73 17.81 -8.31 4.97
N PHE A 74 16.83 -8.16 4.07
CA PHE A 74 16.16 -9.30 3.43
C PHE A 74 17.13 -10.05 2.51
N ILE A 75 17.85 -9.33 1.65
CA ILE A 75 18.83 -9.90 0.71
C ILE A 75 19.92 -10.67 1.44
N GLN A 76 20.42 -10.17 2.58
CA GLN A 76 21.48 -10.82 3.35
C GLN A 76 21.02 -12.10 4.05
N LYS A 77 19.73 -12.23 4.37
CA LYS A 77 19.16 -13.37 5.10
C LYS A 77 18.65 -14.48 4.19
N ASN A 78 18.64 -14.27 2.87
CA ASN A 78 18.11 -15.22 1.90
C ASN A 78 19.25 -15.93 1.16
N ASP A 79 19.09 -17.24 0.92
CA ASP A 79 20.10 -18.09 0.26
C ASP A 79 20.12 -17.92 -1.28
N SER A 80 19.14 -17.21 -1.84
CA SER A 80 19.08 -16.89 -3.28
C SER A 80 20.19 -15.91 -3.69
N SER A 81 20.45 -15.77 -4.99
CA SER A 81 21.37 -14.74 -5.47
C SER A 81 20.90 -13.35 -5.03
N ARG A 82 21.85 -12.45 -4.74
CA ARG A 82 21.54 -11.09 -4.27
C ARG A 82 20.62 -10.33 -5.23
N GLU A 83 20.83 -10.54 -6.52
CA GLU A 83 20.03 -9.94 -7.59
C GLU A 83 18.59 -10.47 -7.56
N LEU A 84 18.41 -11.80 -7.49
CA LEU A 84 17.09 -12.42 -7.47
C LEU A 84 16.32 -12.08 -6.19
N ALA A 85 16.98 -12.09 -5.04
CA ALA A 85 16.37 -11.69 -3.77
C ALA A 85 15.97 -10.20 -3.77
N GLY A 86 16.83 -9.33 -4.34
CA GLY A 86 16.53 -7.92 -4.50
C GLY A 86 15.32 -7.69 -5.41
N TRP A 87 15.30 -8.34 -6.58
CA TRP A 87 14.18 -8.28 -7.51
C TRP A 87 12.87 -8.77 -6.86
N ALA A 88 12.89 -9.90 -6.15
CA ALA A 88 11.68 -10.43 -5.51
C ALA A 88 11.13 -9.48 -4.45
N TYR A 89 12.02 -8.83 -3.69
CA TYR A 89 11.63 -7.82 -2.71
C TYR A 89 11.02 -6.58 -3.38
N ASP A 90 11.67 -6.07 -4.42
CA ASP A 90 11.22 -4.88 -5.16
C ASP A 90 9.87 -5.15 -5.86
N LEU A 91 9.70 -6.36 -6.38
CA LEU A 91 8.47 -6.79 -7.01
C LEU A 91 7.33 -6.93 -6.00
N ALA A 92 7.57 -7.58 -4.87
CA ALA A 92 6.59 -7.67 -3.81
C ALA A 92 6.24 -6.27 -3.28
N SER A 93 7.22 -5.39 -3.08
CA SER A 93 6.97 -4.05 -2.53
C SER A 93 6.11 -3.20 -3.45
N SER A 94 6.30 -3.32 -4.76
CA SER A 94 5.58 -2.52 -5.76
C SER A 94 4.22 -3.09 -6.18
N ARG A 95 3.95 -4.38 -5.92
CA ARG A 95 2.73 -5.06 -6.39
C ARG A 95 1.87 -5.67 -5.28
N ALA A 96 2.40 -5.82 -4.07
CA ALA A 96 1.63 -6.34 -2.96
C ALA A 96 0.49 -5.37 -2.64
N LEU A 97 -0.70 -5.94 -2.54
CA LEU A 97 -1.87 -5.28 -2.03
C LEU A 97 -2.06 -5.72 -0.58
N GLN A 98 -2.62 -4.83 0.22
CA GLN A 98 -2.93 -5.08 1.62
C GLN A 98 -4.42 -5.29 1.79
N GLY A 99 -4.84 -6.37 2.45
CA GLY A 99 -6.25 -6.68 2.60
C GLY A 99 -6.52 -7.85 3.53
N PRO A 100 -7.79 -8.13 3.83
CA PRO A 100 -8.21 -9.26 4.65
C PRO A 100 -8.22 -10.58 3.85
N PHE A 101 -7.20 -10.82 3.02
CA PHE A 101 -7.12 -11.99 2.14
C PHE A 101 -7.14 -13.30 2.92
N GLY A 102 -7.66 -14.37 2.32
CA GLY A 102 -7.72 -15.70 2.94
C GLY A 102 -8.68 -15.84 4.14
N ARG A 103 -9.36 -14.76 4.55
CA ARG A 103 -10.29 -14.79 5.68
C ARG A 103 -11.65 -15.34 5.33
N GLY A 104 -12.00 -15.44 4.05
CA GLY A 104 -13.36 -15.77 3.65
C GLY A 104 -13.80 -17.16 4.09
N GLY A 105 -12.89 -18.14 4.22
CA GLY A 105 -13.19 -19.43 4.85
C GLY A 105 -13.59 -19.30 6.33
N LYS A 106 -12.81 -18.54 7.12
CA LYS A 106 -13.08 -18.31 8.55
C LYS A 106 -14.36 -17.51 8.76
N VAL A 107 -14.58 -16.45 7.97
CA VAL A 107 -15.80 -15.62 8.05
C VAL A 107 -17.04 -16.42 7.68
N ARG A 108 -16.98 -17.27 6.64
CA ARG A 108 -18.06 -18.19 6.29
C ARG A 108 -18.37 -19.15 7.44
N ALA A 109 -17.35 -19.80 8.01
CA ALA A 109 -17.52 -20.71 9.14
C ALA A 109 -18.14 -20.01 10.36
N ALA A 110 -17.65 -18.81 10.71
CA ALA A 110 -18.19 -18.01 11.81
C ALA A 110 -19.64 -17.54 11.55
N THR A 111 -19.96 -17.18 10.30
CA THR A 111 -21.33 -16.77 9.92
C THR A 111 -22.31 -17.94 10.02
N VAL A 112 -21.94 -19.11 9.49
CA VAL A 112 -22.76 -20.33 9.61
C VAL A 112 -22.95 -20.72 11.07
N GLY A 113 -21.87 -20.69 11.86
CA GLY A 113 -21.93 -20.97 13.30
C GLY A 113 -22.85 -20.00 14.06
N THR A 114 -22.81 -18.71 13.71
CA THR A 114 -23.69 -17.69 14.31
C THR A 114 -25.14 -17.88 13.91
N ALA A 115 -25.42 -18.15 12.63
CA ALA A 115 -26.79 -18.43 12.16
C ALA A 115 -27.37 -19.69 12.83
N PHE A 116 -26.56 -20.74 12.98
CA PHE A 116 -26.94 -21.95 13.70
C PHE A 116 -27.22 -21.68 15.17
N ALA A 117 -26.36 -20.93 15.87
CA ALA A 117 -26.56 -20.55 17.26
C ALA A 117 -27.86 -19.73 17.45
N PHE A 118 -28.15 -18.79 16.55
CA PHE A 118 -29.40 -18.03 16.54
C PHE A 118 -30.62 -18.93 16.32
N ALA A 119 -30.56 -19.85 15.35
CA ALA A 119 -31.66 -20.78 15.07
C ALA A 119 -31.94 -21.68 16.29
N MET A 120 -30.90 -22.21 16.94
CA MET A 120 -31.04 -23.01 18.15
C MET A 120 -31.63 -22.18 19.31
N ALA A 121 -31.20 -20.93 19.49
CA ALA A 121 -31.77 -20.06 20.52
C ALA A 121 -33.26 -19.76 20.29
N LEU A 122 -33.72 -19.62 19.04
CA LEU A 122 -35.13 -19.45 18.70
C LEU A 122 -35.96 -20.74 18.86
N LEU A 123 -35.36 -21.90 18.64
CA LEU A 123 -36.01 -23.21 18.84
C LEU A 123 -36.06 -23.62 20.31
N THR A 124 -35.17 -23.10 21.16
CA THR A 124 -35.07 -23.46 22.58
C THR A 124 -36.39 -23.20 23.35
N PRO A 125 -37.07 -22.04 23.20
CA PRO A 125 -38.39 -21.82 23.78
C PRO A 125 -39.47 -22.80 23.32
N LEU A 126 -39.41 -23.25 22.06
CA LEU A 126 -40.40 -24.18 21.49
C LEU A 126 -40.23 -25.61 22.03
N LEU A 127 -39.02 -25.99 22.41
CA LEU A 127 -38.73 -27.27 23.06
C LEU A 127 -39.02 -27.25 24.57
N TYR A 128 -39.11 -26.05 25.18
CA TYR A 128 -39.33 -25.85 26.62
C TYR A 128 -40.80 -25.57 27.02
N ILE A 129 -41.76 -25.78 26.11
CA ILE A 129 -43.20 -25.49 26.31
C ILE A 129 -43.83 -26.25 27.50
N HIS A 130 -43.12 -27.18 28.17
CA HIS A 130 -43.61 -27.87 29.36
C HIS A 130 -43.20 -27.30 30.73
N ASN A 131 -42.38 -26.23 30.82
CA ASN A 131 -42.10 -25.57 32.11
C ASN A 131 -41.76 -24.07 31.95
N LEU A 132 -42.79 -23.22 32.00
CA LEU A 132 -42.74 -21.78 31.72
C LEU A 132 -42.11 -20.89 32.83
N ALA A 133 -41.65 -21.45 33.95
CA ALA A 133 -41.25 -20.67 35.12
C ALA A 133 -39.77 -20.27 35.17
N ALA A 134 -38.92 -20.76 34.27
CA ALA A 134 -37.50 -20.41 34.26
C ALA A 134 -36.97 -20.39 32.81
N MET A 135 -37.06 -19.25 32.14
CA MET A 135 -36.14 -18.98 31.03
C MET A 135 -34.81 -18.51 31.65
N PRO A 136 -33.74 -19.32 31.65
CA PRO A 136 -32.46 -18.84 32.14
C PRO A 136 -31.89 -17.87 31.11
N PHE A 137 -31.30 -16.78 31.61
CA PHE A 137 -30.45 -15.85 30.86
C PHE A 137 -29.31 -16.58 30.09
N ASP A 138 -29.05 -17.86 30.40
CA ASP A 138 -28.05 -18.72 29.76
C ASP A 138 -28.28 -18.99 28.27
N SER A 139 -29.51 -18.86 27.75
CA SER A 139 -29.79 -19.11 26.33
C SER A 139 -29.27 -18.01 25.38
N ALA A 140 -28.99 -16.81 25.92
CA ALA A 140 -28.41 -15.70 25.16
C ALA A 140 -26.88 -15.80 25.04
N LEU A 141 -26.22 -16.53 25.95
CA LEU A 141 -24.77 -16.60 26.03
C LEU A 141 -24.11 -17.24 24.78
N PRO A 142 -24.64 -18.33 24.19
CA PRO A 142 -24.10 -18.90 22.95
C PRO A 142 -24.21 -17.92 21.77
N VAL A 143 -25.32 -17.19 21.66
CA VAL A 143 -25.54 -16.20 20.59
C VAL A 143 -24.55 -15.04 20.71
N LEU A 144 -24.37 -14.51 21.93
CA LEU A 144 -23.40 -13.43 22.19
C LEU A 144 -21.96 -13.90 21.96
N THR A 145 -21.65 -15.15 22.32
CA THR A 145 -20.31 -15.74 22.11
C THR A 145 -20.03 -15.94 20.61
N SER A 146 -20.99 -16.47 19.84
CA SER A 146 -20.85 -16.61 18.38
C SER A 146 -20.72 -15.26 17.67
N ALA A 147 -21.51 -14.26 18.09
CA ALA A 147 -21.40 -12.90 17.58
C ALA A 147 -20.02 -12.29 17.91
N ALA A 148 -19.51 -12.48 19.13
CA ALA A 148 -18.19 -12.03 19.53
C ALA A 148 -17.07 -12.73 18.72
N VAL A 149 -17.19 -14.03 18.45
CA VAL A 149 -16.24 -14.77 17.60
C VAL A 149 -16.27 -14.26 16.17
N LEU A 150 -17.45 -13.98 15.61
CA LEU A 150 -17.58 -13.39 14.28
C LEU A 150 -16.94 -12.00 14.21
N VAL A 151 -17.25 -11.13 15.17
CA VAL A 151 -16.64 -9.79 15.26
C VAL A 151 -15.13 -9.90 15.42
N ASN A 152 -14.63 -10.78 16.29
CA ASN A 152 -13.19 -10.99 16.46
C ASN A 152 -12.54 -11.50 15.17
N THR A 153 -13.19 -12.43 14.45
CA THR A 153 -12.66 -12.93 13.16
C THR A 153 -12.61 -11.83 12.09
N ILE A 154 -13.55 -10.88 12.11
CA ILE A 154 -13.58 -9.75 11.18
C ILE A 154 -12.55 -8.68 11.58
N VAL A 155 -12.39 -8.42 12.89
CA VAL A 155 -11.69 -7.25 13.42
C VAL A 155 -10.24 -7.54 13.87
N SER A 156 -9.92 -8.75 14.31
CA SER A 156 -8.70 -9.01 15.10
C SER A 156 -7.45 -9.40 14.32
N GLU A 157 -7.55 -9.66 13.01
CA GLU A 157 -6.38 -10.04 12.22
C GLU A 157 -5.77 -8.82 11.52
N GLU A 158 -4.45 -8.67 11.64
CA GLU A 158 -3.70 -7.69 10.87
C GLU A 158 -3.88 -7.97 9.37
N PRO A 159 -4.02 -6.92 8.55
CA PRO A 159 -4.22 -7.09 7.12
C PRO A 159 -3.01 -7.81 6.49
N GLU A 160 -3.30 -8.79 5.65
CA GLU A 160 -2.29 -9.60 4.95
C GLU A 160 -1.83 -8.90 3.67
N LEU A 161 -0.61 -9.22 3.24
CA LEU A 161 -0.10 -8.82 1.93
C LEU A 161 -0.25 -9.97 0.94
N ALA A 162 -0.80 -9.67 -0.23
CA ALA A 162 -0.89 -10.62 -1.33
C ALA A 162 -0.54 -9.95 -2.66
N MET A 163 0.10 -10.71 -3.54
CA MET A 163 0.18 -10.36 -4.96
C MET A 163 -1.05 -10.93 -5.65
N LEU A 164 -1.79 -10.09 -6.38
CA LEU A 164 -3.08 -10.45 -6.94
C LEU A 164 -2.99 -10.48 -8.47
N PRO A 165 -2.88 -11.67 -9.10
CA PRO A 165 -2.80 -11.79 -10.54
C PRO A 165 -3.91 -11.01 -11.25
N TRP A 166 -3.58 -10.39 -12.38
CA TRP A 166 -4.45 -9.52 -13.18
C TRP A 166 -4.78 -8.16 -12.56
N ILE A 167 -4.92 -8.09 -11.24
CA ILE A 167 -5.19 -6.84 -10.52
C ILE A 167 -3.94 -5.98 -10.42
N ASP A 168 -2.79 -6.59 -10.12
CA ASP A 168 -1.50 -5.92 -9.98
C ASP A 168 -0.87 -5.46 -11.31
N ILE A 169 -1.55 -5.72 -12.44
CA ILE A 169 -1.23 -5.17 -13.76
C ILE A 169 -1.85 -3.77 -13.93
N ALA A 170 -2.92 -3.47 -13.19
CA ALA A 170 -3.55 -2.16 -13.26
C ALA A 170 -2.67 -1.10 -12.59
N ASN A 171 -2.59 0.06 -13.22
CA ASN A 171 -1.75 1.17 -12.79
C ASN A 171 -2.40 1.96 -11.65
N HIS A 172 -1.64 2.88 -11.08
CA HIS A 172 -2.14 3.80 -10.07
C HIS A 172 -2.77 5.05 -10.67
N LYS A 173 -3.86 5.53 -10.06
CA LYS A 173 -4.32 6.91 -10.20
C LYS A 173 -5.11 7.33 -8.95
N SER A 174 -4.66 8.36 -8.24
CA SER A 174 -5.30 8.82 -6.99
C SER A 174 -6.74 9.29 -7.19
N LYS A 175 -7.08 9.77 -8.39
CA LYS A 175 -8.45 10.18 -8.75
C LYS A 175 -9.24 9.07 -9.43
N SER A 176 -8.77 7.83 -9.38
CA SER A 176 -9.52 6.72 -9.95
C SER A 176 -10.84 6.52 -9.21
N ARG A 177 -11.89 6.26 -9.98
CA ARG A 177 -13.18 5.79 -9.45
C ARG A 177 -13.18 4.28 -9.27
N LEU A 178 -12.13 3.58 -9.68
CA LEU A 178 -11.97 2.15 -9.46
C LEU A 178 -11.31 1.91 -8.10
N PHE A 179 -11.88 0.97 -7.34
CA PHE A 179 -11.37 0.54 -6.05
C PHE A 179 -11.54 -0.97 -5.87
N LEU A 180 -10.68 -1.56 -5.05
CA LEU A 180 -10.76 -2.97 -4.73
C LEU A 180 -11.69 -3.18 -3.54
N GLU A 181 -12.64 -4.10 -3.69
CA GLU A 181 -13.45 -4.60 -2.60
C GLU A 181 -13.16 -6.09 -2.41
N TYR A 182 -12.80 -6.46 -1.19
CA TYR A 182 -12.69 -7.87 -0.84
C TYR A 182 -14.03 -8.38 -0.31
N GLY A 183 -14.63 -9.33 -1.01
CA GLY A 183 -15.85 -9.98 -0.58
C GLY A 183 -15.56 -11.14 0.36
N LEU A 184 -15.72 -10.89 1.66
CA LEU A 184 -15.48 -11.89 2.72
C LEU A 184 -16.25 -13.19 2.51
N PHE A 185 -17.46 -13.15 1.94
CA PHE A 185 -18.28 -14.36 1.76
C PHE A 185 -17.83 -15.25 0.61
N HIS A 186 -17.34 -14.68 -0.49
CA HIS A 186 -16.88 -15.46 -1.64
C HIS A 186 -15.36 -15.64 -1.65
N ASP A 187 -14.63 -14.98 -0.73
CA ASP A 187 -13.16 -15.02 -0.64
C ASP A 187 -12.52 -14.61 -1.97
N GLY A 188 -12.91 -13.44 -2.44
CA GLY A 188 -12.45 -12.93 -3.72
C GLY A 188 -12.39 -11.41 -3.74
N ILE A 189 -11.65 -10.89 -4.71
CA ILE A 189 -11.50 -9.46 -4.93
C ILE A 189 -12.35 -9.07 -6.12
N VAL A 190 -13.10 -7.99 -5.96
CA VAL A 190 -13.86 -7.35 -7.03
C VAL A 190 -13.31 -5.95 -7.23
N LEU A 191 -12.93 -5.63 -8.46
CA LEU A 191 -12.64 -4.27 -8.85
C LEU A 191 -13.98 -3.56 -9.13
N LYS A 192 -14.38 -2.67 -8.23
CA LYS A 192 -15.62 -1.90 -8.33
C LYS A 192 -15.34 -0.50 -8.85
N ARG A 193 -16.37 0.11 -9.46
CA ARG A 193 -16.37 1.51 -9.88
C ARG A 193 -17.37 2.28 -9.01
N ASP A 194 -16.93 3.42 -8.47
CA ASP A 194 -17.82 4.36 -7.81
C ASP A 194 -18.62 5.16 -8.86
N GLY A 195 -19.95 5.17 -8.74
CA GLY A 195 -20.94 5.78 -9.62
C GLY A 195 -21.02 5.23 -11.07
N GLU A 196 -21.85 5.87 -11.90
CA GLU A 196 -22.18 5.36 -13.23
C GLU A 196 -20.99 5.37 -14.20
N ALA A 197 -20.93 4.35 -15.05
CA ALA A 197 -19.94 4.24 -16.11
C ALA A 197 -20.36 5.14 -17.28
N GLU A 198 -19.74 6.32 -17.38
CA GLU A 198 -19.72 7.03 -18.66
C GLU A 198 -18.81 6.25 -19.60
N PHE A 199 -19.42 5.41 -20.43
CA PHE A 199 -18.72 4.73 -21.50
C PHE A 199 -18.48 5.76 -22.62
N ASN A 200 -17.40 6.52 -22.51
CA ASN A 200 -16.94 7.33 -23.63
C ASN A 200 -16.24 6.39 -24.62
N GLU A 201 -16.87 6.16 -25.78
CA GLU A 201 -16.36 5.31 -26.86
C GLU A 201 -14.92 5.69 -27.31
N ASP A 202 -14.51 6.94 -27.07
CA ASP A 202 -13.15 7.44 -27.36
C ASP A 202 -12.06 6.97 -26.39
N GLN A 203 -12.38 6.26 -25.30
CA GLN A 203 -11.39 5.74 -24.33
C GLN A 203 -10.91 4.31 -24.66
N SER A 204 -10.90 3.95 -25.95
CA SER A 204 -10.70 2.59 -26.48
C SER A 204 -9.40 1.89 -26.09
N PHE A 205 -8.45 2.56 -25.41
CA PHE A 205 -7.23 1.93 -24.87
C PHE A 205 -6.77 2.51 -23.52
N SER A 206 -7.68 3.05 -22.71
CA SER A 206 -7.27 3.55 -21.39
C SER A 206 -6.83 2.40 -20.48
N PHE A 207 -5.60 2.48 -19.95
CA PHE A 207 -5.11 1.54 -18.93
C PHE A 207 -6.09 1.50 -17.75
N ILE A 208 -6.32 0.30 -17.20
CA ILE A 208 -7.07 0.17 -15.94
C ILE A 208 -6.21 0.83 -14.86
N ASN A 209 -6.78 1.80 -14.15
CA ASN A 209 -6.11 2.48 -13.04
C ASN A 209 -6.96 2.39 -11.78
N PHE A 210 -6.37 2.18 -10.60
CA PHE A 210 -7.05 2.27 -9.31
C PHE A 210 -6.17 2.97 -8.27
N ASP A 211 -6.75 3.39 -7.14
CA ASP A 211 -5.97 3.98 -6.05
C ASP A 211 -5.31 2.86 -5.21
N TYR A 212 -3.98 2.88 -5.10
CA TYR A 212 -3.19 1.91 -4.34
C TYR A 212 -3.33 2.10 -2.83
N GLY A 213 -3.85 3.25 -2.37
CA GLY A 213 -4.01 3.60 -0.97
C GLY A 213 -5.35 3.21 -0.37
N GLY A 214 -6.21 2.59 -1.18
CA GLY A 214 -7.57 2.20 -0.78
C GLY A 214 -8.49 3.39 -0.51
N ALA A 215 -9.69 3.10 -0.03
CA ALA A 215 -10.79 4.07 0.04
C ALA A 215 -10.59 5.23 1.04
N SER A 216 -9.62 5.16 1.97
CA SER A 216 -9.60 6.08 3.12
C SER A 216 -8.43 7.07 3.18
N LYS A 217 -7.30 6.83 2.51
CA LYS A 217 -6.09 7.67 2.72
C LYS A 217 -5.24 7.95 1.49
N GLY A 218 -5.50 7.31 0.34
CA GLY A 218 -4.70 7.47 -0.86
C GLY A 218 -3.21 7.19 -0.64
N VAL A 219 -2.37 7.49 -1.62
CA VAL A 219 -0.91 7.33 -1.54
C VAL A 219 -0.23 8.65 -1.86
N ASN A 220 0.68 9.12 -1.01
CA ASN A 220 1.44 10.34 -1.26
C ASN A 220 2.63 10.08 -2.20
N SER A 221 3.22 11.14 -2.75
CA SER A 221 4.31 11.03 -3.73
C SER A 221 5.57 10.37 -3.17
N ASP A 222 5.80 10.44 -1.85
CA ASP A 222 6.95 9.81 -1.21
C ASP A 222 6.82 8.30 -1.22
N LYS A 223 5.63 7.77 -0.90
CA LYS A 223 5.35 6.33 -0.96
C LYS A 223 5.30 5.84 -2.41
N LEU A 224 4.69 6.60 -3.33
CA LEU A 224 4.71 6.28 -4.77
C LEU A 224 6.13 6.12 -5.30
N LEU A 225 7.03 7.06 -4.98
CA LEU A 225 8.42 6.97 -5.42
C LEU A 225 9.19 5.88 -4.67
N GLY A 226 9.03 5.80 -3.35
CA GLY A 226 9.80 4.94 -2.46
C GLY A 226 9.51 3.45 -2.64
N GLU A 227 8.26 3.08 -2.91
CA GLU A 227 7.80 1.69 -2.98
C GLU A 227 7.38 1.27 -4.40
N TYR A 228 6.91 2.20 -5.23
CA TYR A 228 6.38 1.88 -6.58
C TYR A 228 7.22 2.44 -7.74
N GLY A 229 8.18 3.32 -7.47
CA GLY A 229 9.13 3.81 -8.48
C GLY A 229 8.56 4.81 -9.48
N PHE A 230 7.50 5.53 -9.13
CA PHE A 230 6.96 6.63 -9.94
C PHE A 230 6.44 7.80 -9.11
N VAL A 231 6.17 8.93 -9.75
CA VAL A 231 5.56 10.11 -9.15
C VAL A 231 4.29 10.44 -9.92
N GLU A 232 3.16 10.63 -9.23
CA GLU A 232 1.92 11.06 -9.87
C GLU A 232 1.86 12.60 -9.92
N GLU A 233 1.73 13.14 -11.13
CA GLU A 233 1.46 14.56 -11.33
C GLU A 233 0.07 14.91 -10.77
N ASN A 234 -0.04 15.99 -10.01
CA ASN A 234 -1.34 16.40 -9.45
C ASN A 234 -1.96 15.41 -8.48
N ASN A 235 -1.10 14.69 -7.75
CA ASN A 235 -1.52 13.81 -6.67
C ASN A 235 -2.29 14.61 -5.57
N PRO A 236 -3.60 14.37 -5.39
CA PRO A 236 -4.42 15.03 -4.39
C PRO A 236 -4.13 14.56 -2.95
N ASN A 237 -3.47 13.42 -2.81
CA ASN A 237 -3.09 12.80 -1.54
C ASN A 237 -1.65 13.16 -1.15
N ASP A 238 -1.02 14.07 -1.89
CA ASP A 238 0.37 14.43 -1.60
C ASP A 238 0.49 15.18 -0.27
N ALA A 239 1.56 14.86 0.43
CA ALA A 239 1.91 15.41 1.71
C ALA A 239 3.43 15.51 1.82
N MET A 240 3.91 16.38 2.69
CA MET A 240 5.32 16.62 2.91
C MET A 240 5.59 16.89 4.38
N ASP A 241 6.53 16.14 4.92
CA ASP A 241 7.04 16.35 6.26
C ASP A 241 8.12 17.42 6.25
N ILE A 242 7.99 18.46 7.05
CA ILE A 242 9.00 19.50 7.22
C ILE A 242 9.48 19.59 8.66
N LEU A 243 10.76 19.92 8.85
CA LEU A 243 11.35 20.12 10.16
C LEU A 243 11.16 21.57 10.63
N VAL A 244 10.38 21.75 11.70
CA VAL A 244 10.19 23.03 12.39
C VAL A 244 10.90 22.96 13.75
N GLY A 245 12.11 23.49 13.80
CA GLY A 245 13.02 23.29 14.93
C GLY A 245 13.45 21.82 15.02
N LYS A 246 12.96 21.09 16.04
CA LYS A 246 13.19 19.64 16.23
C LYS A 246 11.93 18.79 16.04
N LYS A 247 10.85 19.39 15.54
CA LYS A 247 9.55 18.71 15.38
C LYS A 247 9.27 18.51 13.89
N LEU A 248 8.79 17.33 13.55
CA LEU A 248 8.28 17.02 12.23
C LEU A 248 6.83 17.52 12.13
N VAL A 249 6.52 18.27 11.08
CA VAL A 249 5.19 18.79 10.77
C VAL A 249 4.81 18.36 9.38
N THR A 250 3.65 17.73 9.23
CA THR A 250 3.16 17.27 7.93
C THR A 250 2.25 18.31 7.30
N ILE A 251 2.61 18.78 6.11
CA ILE A 251 1.81 19.67 5.26
C ILE A 251 1.14 18.82 4.18
N GLY A 252 -0.18 18.86 4.12
CA GLY A 252 -0.97 18.29 3.04
C GLY A 252 -1.40 19.32 2.00
N ARG A 253 -2.07 18.85 0.94
CA ARG A 253 -2.71 19.71 -0.06
C ARG A 253 -3.65 20.75 0.57
N ARG A 254 -3.87 21.86 -0.15
CA ARG A 254 -4.79 22.95 0.24
C ARG A 254 -4.49 23.58 1.61
N GLY A 255 -3.22 23.65 1.97
CA GLY A 255 -2.80 24.36 3.18
C GLY A 255 -3.05 23.61 4.49
N GLN A 256 -3.40 22.32 4.46
CA GLN A 256 -3.73 21.56 5.66
C GLN A 256 -2.47 21.22 6.45
N VAL A 257 -2.40 21.63 7.71
CA VAL A 257 -1.39 21.14 8.68
C VAL A 257 -1.99 19.94 9.40
N LEU A 258 -1.45 18.75 9.13
CA LEU A 258 -2.02 17.50 9.65
C LEU A 258 -1.57 17.23 11.10
N THR A 259 -0.47 17.86 11.54
CA THR A 259 0.10 17.72 12.88
C THR A 259 0.62 19.09 13.38
N ALA A 260 -0.07 19.74 14.32
CA ALA A 260 0.32 21.07 14.79
C ALA A 260 0.70 21.10 16.28
N GLN A 261 1.98 21.35 16.57
CA GLN A 261 2.47 21.78 17.89
C GLN A 261 3.39 23.01 17.81
N SER A 262 3.41 23.68 16.66
CA SER A 262 4.27 24.83 16.34
C SER A 262 3.41 25.98 15.80
N SER A 263 3.92 27.21 15.87
CA SER A 263 3.17 28.36 15.35
C SER A 263 3.10 28.30 13.82
N LEU A 264 1.98 28.77 13.23
CA LEU A 264 1.80 28.80 11.78
C LEU A 264 2.91 29.60 11.08
N LYS A 265 3.41 30.66 11.72
CA LYS A 265 4.52 31.47 11.21
C LYS A 265 5.79 30.64 11.04
N ASP A 266 6.17 29.89 12.08
CA ASP A 266 7.38 29.05 12.04
C ASP A 266 7.26 27.96 10.96
N ILE A 267 6.05 27.40 10.80
CA ILE A 267 5.76 26.41 9.75
C ILE A 267 5.93 27.04 8.36
N LYS A 268 5.40 28.26 8.13
CA LYS A 268 5.56 28.98 6.85
C LYS A 268 7.02 29.34 6.58
N ASP A 269 7.77 29.80 7.58
CA ASP A 269 9.19 30.13 7.42
C ASP A 269 10.02 28.89 7.07
N ALA A 270 9.74 27.75 7.71
CA ALA A 270 10.36 26.47 7.38
C ALA A 270 9.97 25.97 5.98
N ALA A 271 8.69 26.01 5.62
CA ALA A 271 8.17 25.63 4.31
C ALA A 271 8.82 26.46 3.18
N LYS A 272 8.96 27.78 3.39
CA LYS A 272 9.64 28.67 2.46
C LYS A 272 11.11 28.29 2.28
N LYS A 273 11.83 28.02 3.37
CA LYS A 273 13.24 27.59 3.32
C LYS A 273 13.39 26.28 2.52
N VAL A 274 12.52 25.30 2.75
CA VAL A 274 12.54 24.04 2.01
C VAL A 274 12.26 24.27 0.53
N ARG A 275 11.22 25.04 0.19
CA ARG A 275 10.88 25.39 -1.20
C ARG A 275 12.06 26.04 -1.91
N ASP A 276 12.67 27.05 -1.28
CA ASP A 276 13.76 27.81 -1.87
C ASP A 276 14.99 26.91 -2.10
N GLY A 277 15.26 25.94 -1.22
CA GLY A 277 16.29 24.91 -1.43
C GLY A 277 15.99 23.98 -2.62
N LEU A 278 14.74 23.52 -2.74
CA LEU A 278 14.31 22.69 -3.88
C LEU A 278 14.43 23.45 -5.22
N LEU A 279 14.18 24.76 -5.23
CA LEU A 279 14.31 25.62 -6.41
C LEU A 279 15.77 25.89 -6.80
N ASP A 280 16.67 26.01 -5.83
CA ASP A 280 18.11 26.24 -6.07
C ASP A 280 18.84 24.97 -6.55
N THR A 281 18.14 23.84 -6.57
CA THR A 281 18.65 22.61 -7.19
C THR A 281 18.79 22.82 -8.70
N LYS A 282 19.98 23.23 -9.15
CA LYS A 282 20.32 23.21 -10.58
C LYS A 282 20.04 21.81 -11.11
N GLU A 283 19.32 21.71 -12.22
CA GLU A 283 19.15 20.46 -12.95
C GLU A 283 20.52 20.02 -13.45
N VAL A 284 21.23 19.28 -12.62
CA VAL A 284 22.43 18.57 -13.02
C VAL A 284 21.96 17.33 -13.77
N CYS A 285 21.47 17.52 -15.00
CA CYS A 285 21.47 16.48 -16.02
C CYS A 285 22.93 16.26 -16.42
N ASN A 286 23.74 15.72 -15.51
CA ASN A 286 25.08 15.28 -15.83
C ASN A 286 24.95 14.06 -16.74
N SER A 287 25.29 14.24 -18.02
CA SER A 287 26.05 13.37 -18.95
C SER A 287 26.04 11.84 -18.80
N SER A 288 25.15 11.24 -18.02
CA SER A 288 25.03 9.80 -17.87
C SER A 288 24.30 9.28 -19.08
N ASN A 289 24.92 8.30 -19.74
CA ASN A 289 24.30 7.54 -20.82
C ASN A 289 23.59 6.28 -20.28
N ASP A 290 23.59 6.08 -18.96
CA ASP A 290 22.89 4.95 -18.33
C ASP A 290 21.39 5.28 -18.22
N PRO A 291 20.50 4.52 -18.89
CA PRO A 291 19.06 4.73 -18.84
C PRO A 291 18.48 4.66 -17.43
N VAL A 292 19.05 3.85 -16.52
CA VAL A 292 18.59 3.75 -15.13
C VAL A 292 18.85 5.06 -14.39
N ASP A 293 20.06 5.60 -14.54
CA ASP A 293 20.40 6.88 -13.92
C ASP A 293 19.53 8.01 -14.45
N ILE A 294 19.29 8.06 -15.77
CA ILE A 294 18.42 9.05 -16.41
C ILE A 294 17.00 8.97 -15.82
N GLN A 295 16.42 7.78 -15.71
CA GLN A 295 15.10 7.59 -15.12
C GLN A 295 15.04 8.10 -13.68
N ARG A 296 16.04 7.79 -12.85
CA ARG A 296 16.13 8.28 -11.46
C ARG A 296 16.24 9.80 -11.39
N TYR A 297 16.99 10.43 -12.30
CA TYR A 297 17.04 11.88 -12.40
C TYR A 297 15.67 12.49 -12.73
N VAL A 298 14.97 11.92 -13.70
CA VAL A 298 13.62 12.37 -14.09
C VAL A 298 12.66 12.24 -12.91
N LEU A 299 12.66 11.09 -12.22
CA LEU A 299 11.80 10.87 -11.05
C LEU A 299 12.10 11.83 -9.90
N ALA A 300 13.38 12.11 -9.62
CA ALA A 300 13.77 13.10 -8.62
C ALA A 300 13.28 14.50 -8.99
N ALA A 301 13.39 14.88 -10.27
CA ALA A 301 12.90 16.17 -10.76
C ALA A 301 11.37 16.29 -10.66
N GLN A 302 10.63 15.26 -11.08
CA GLN A 302 9.17 15.20 -10.95
C GLN A 302 8.72 15.29 -9.48
N TRP A 303 9.39 14.54 -8.59
CA TRP A 303 9.11 14.61 -7.16
C TRP A 303 9.32 16.02 -6.61
N ARG A 304 10.45 16.69 -6.94
CA ARG A 304 10.72 18.06 -6.50
C ARG A 304 9.66 19.05 -7.01
N GLN A 305 9.26 18.92 -8.27
CA GLN A 305 8.21 19.77 -8.85
C GLN A 305 6.88 19.64 -8.10
N GLU A 306 6.49 18.41 -7.76
CA GLU A 306 5.29 18.15 -6.96
C GLU A 306 5.39 18.77 -5.55
N LYS A 307 6.54 18.64 -4.88
CA LYS A 307 6.75 19.25 -3.56
C LYS A 307 6.79 20.77 -3.59
N ILE A 308 7.46 21.38 -4.58
CA ILE A 308 7.47 22.83 -4.77
C ILE A 308 6.04 23.34 -4.93
N ARG A 309 5.22 22.65 -5.72
CA ARG A 309 3.83 23.03 -5.91
C ARG A 309 3.02 22.89 -4.62
N LEU A 310 3.15 21.78 -3.90
CA LEU A 310 2.52 21.59 -2.60
C LEU A 310 2.86 22.74 -1.63
N LEU A 311 4.13 23.14 -1.57
CA LEU A 311 4.59 24.25 -0.73
C LEU A 311 4.04 25.59 -1.20
N ASN A 312 3.91 25.82 -2.50
CA ASN A 312 3.28 27.03 -3.05
C ASN A 312 1.78 27.10 -2.75
N GLU A 313 1.08 25.97 -2.69
CA GLU A 313 -0.34 25.93 -2.27
C GLU A 313 -0.51 26.20 -0.77
N PHE A 314 0.51 25.92 0.05
CA PHE A 314 0.50 26.12 1.50
C PHE A 314 0.88 27.55 1.92
N LEU A 315 1.86 28.17 1.25
CA LEU A 315 2.43 29.48 1.59
C LEU A 315 1.49 30.64 1.28
#